data_AF-E1RIF4-F1
#
_entry.id   AF-E1RIF4-F1
#
_cell.length_a   1.000
_cell.length_b   1.000
_cell.length_c   1.000
_cell.angle_alpha   90.00
_cell.angle_beta   90.00
_cell.angle_gamma   90.00
#
_symmetry.space_group_name_H-M   'P 1'
#
loop_
_entity.id
_entity.type
_entity.pdbx_description
1 polymer ?
#
loop_
_entity_poly.entity_id
_entity_poly.type
_entity_poly.pdbx_seq_one_letter_code
_entity_poly.pdbx_strand_id
1 'polypeptide(L)'
;MKSLEIKKDEKGSQAFVKCQNEDVSVYSHCAYCKFCEGVIVNKRKVKAPQKSKMDGIQKGLTPDEELMAAHMMFMTLIRDGTAIVCADENNEGFTSLYSY
;
A
#
# COMPACT_ATOMS: atom_id res chain seq x y z
N MET A 1 -2.93 -12.39 8.54
CA MET A 1 -2.49 -11.60 7.37
C MET A 1 -3.04 -12.23 6.10
N LYS A 2 -3.54 -11.43 5.15
CA LYS A 2 -4.10 -11.88 3.86
C LYS A 2 -3.35 -11.27 2.68
N SER A 3 -3.31 -11.97 1.54
CA SER A 3 -2.79 -11.44 0.28
C SER A 3 -3.95 -10.98 -0.61
N LEU A 4 -3.93 -9.73 -1.03
CA LEU A 4 -4.92 -9.16 -1.96
C LEU A 4 -4.31 -9.10 -3.35
N GLU A 5 -4.86 -9.84 -4.31
CA GLU A 5 -4.35 -9.84 -5.68
C GLU A 5 -4.54 -8.47 -6.33
N ILE A 6 -3.48 -7.99 -7.00
CA ILE A 6 -3.50 -6.73 -7.72
C ILE A 6 -4.02 -7.01 -9.13
N LYS A 7 -5.18 -6.46 -9.46
CA LYS A 7 -5.71 -6.40 -10.82
C LYS A 7 -5.21 -5.13 -11.49
N LYS A 8 -4.45 -5.29 -12.57
CA LYS A 8 -3.97 -4.16 -13.37
C LYS A 8 -4.78 -4.03 -14.64
N ASP A 9 -4.93 -2.80 -15.13
CA ASP A 9 -5.43 -2.57 -16.48
C ASP A 9 -4.38 -3.00 -17.53
N GLU A 10 -4.81 -3.18 -18.78
CA GLU A 10 -3.93 -3.61 -19.88
C GLU A 10 -2.74 -2.66 -20.12
N LYS A 11 -2.91 -1.39 -19.71
CA LYS A 11 -1.89 -0.35 -19.83
C LYS A 11 -0.97 -0.25 -18.62
N GLY A 12 -1.24 -0.97 -17.53
CA GLY A 12 -0.53 -0.90 -16.26
C GLY A 12 -0.65 0.45 -15.52
N SER A 13 -1.49 1.36 -16.01
CA SER A 13 -1.75 2.68 -15.44
C SER A 13 -2.62 2.63 -14.20
N GLN A 14 -3.47 1.61 -14.08
CA GLN A 14 -4.37 1.43 -12.96
C GLN A 14 -4.11 0.09 -12.30
N ALA A 15 -4.12 0.09 -10.97
CA ALA A 15 -3.96 -1.10 -10.15
C ALA A 15 -5.03 -1.07 -9.07
N PHE A 16 -5.84 -2.14 -8.99
CA PHE A 16 -6.94 -2.29 -8.06
C PHE A 16 -6.76 -3.55 -7.22
N VAL A 17 -7.22 -3.50 -5.97
CA VAL A 17 -7.36 -4.68 -5.11
C VAL A 17 -8.77 -4.73 -4.55
N LYS A 18 -9.25 -5.93 -4.29
CA LYS A 18 -10.50 -6.11 -3.56
C LYS A 18 -10.27 -5.88 -2.07
N CYS A 19 -10.67 -4.73 -1.56
CA CYS A 19 -10.61 -4.40 -0.14
C CYS A 19 -12.02 -4.45 0.41
N GLN A 20 -12.25 -5.31 1.42
CA GLN A 20 -13.59 -5.63 1.90
C GLN A 20 -14.48 -6.16 0.76
N ASN A 21 -15.36 -5.34 0.21
CA ASN A 21 -16.25 -5.69 -0.90
C ASN A 21 -16.11 -4.79 -2.13
N GLU A 22 -15.17 -3.85 -2.11
CA GLU A 22 -14.99 -2.87 -3.18
C GLU A 22 -13.61 -3.00 -3.82
N ASP A 23 -13.54 -2.68 -5.12
CA ASP A 23 -12.28 -2.56 -5.83
C ASP A 23 -11.71 -1.16 -5.57
N VAL A 24 -10.62 -1.11 -4.81
CA VAL A 24 -9.96 0.15 -4.43
C VAL A 24 -8.64 0.30 -5.16
N SER A 25 -8.29 1.54 -5.51
CA SER A 25 -7.01 1.84 -6.15
C SER A 25 -5.84 1.59 -5.19
N VAL A 26 -4.88 0.79 -5.63
CA VAL A 26 -3.69 0.46 -4.85
C VAL A 26 -2.81 1.69 -4.63
N TYR A 27 -2.72 2.56 -5.65
CA TYR A 27 -1.86 3.73 -5.63
C TYR A 27 -2.32 4.79 -4.61
N SER A 28 -3.64 4.97 -4.44
CA SER A 28 -4.18 5.98 -3.53
C SER A 28 -4.68 5.42 -2.19
N HIS A 29 -5.17 4.18 -2.14
CA HIS A 29 -5.69 3.60 -0.90
C HIS A 29 -4.62 2.75 -0.21
N CYS A 30 -4.11 1.71 -0.86
CA CYS A 30 -3.16 0.80 -0.21
C CYS A 30 -1.85 1.48 0.20
N ALA A 31 -1.40 2.49 -0.55
CA ALA A 31 -0.21 3.27 -0.22
C ALA A 31 -0.31 3.97 1.14
N TYR A 32 -1.52 4.33 1.57
CA TYR A 32 -1.78 5.08 2.80
C TYR A 32 -2.69 4.29 3.75
N CYS A 33 -2.75 2.98 3.64
CA CYS A 33 -3.55 2.15 4.55
C CYS A 33 -2.70 1.65 5.72
N LYS A 34 -3.19 1.80 6.97
CA LYS A 34 -2.49 1.30 8.18
C LYS A 34 -2.23 -0.22 8.13
N PHE A 35 -3.09 -0.95 7.45
CA PHE A 35 -3.00 -2.40 7.30
C PHE A 35 -2.11 -2.86 6.16
N CYS A 36 -1.63 -1.97 5.29
CA CYS A 36 -0.73 -2.33 4.22
C CYS A 36 0.65 -2.70 4.80
N GLU A 37 0.99 -3.97 4.75
CA GLU A 37 2.27 -4.50 5.26
C GLU A 37 3.35 -4.53 4.19
N GLY A 38 2.95 -4.50 2.92
CA GLY A 38 3.88 -4.54 1.81
C GLY A 38 3.28 -5.09 0.52
N VAL A 39 4.16 -5.37 -0.43
CA VAL A 39 3.83 -5.83 -1.78
C VAL A 39 4.57 -7.14 -2.03
N ILE A 40 3.90 -8.11 -2.66
CA ILE A 40 4.52 -9.33 -3.15
C ILE A 40 5.09 -9.04 -4.54
N VAL A 41 6.42 -9.07 -4.64
CA VAL A 41 7.17 -8.88 -5.89
C VAL A 41 8.03 -10.12 -6.10
N ASN A 42 7.90 -10.79 -7.26
CA ASN A 42 8.65 -12.01 -7.57
C ASN A 42 8.63 -13.06 -6.43
N LYS A 43 7.44 -13.33 -5.86
CA LYS A 43 7.22 -14.25 -4.73
C LYS A 43 7.89 -13.84 -3.40
N ARG A 44 8.40 -12.62 -3.28
CA ARG A 44 8.98 -12.08 -2.04
C ARG A 44 8.12 -10.95 -1.48
N LYS A 45 7.96 -10.90 -0.16
CA LYS A 45 7.33 -9.76 0.54
C LYS A 45 8.34 -8.62 0.64
N VAL A 46 8.06 -7.51 -0.02
CA VAL A 46 8.76 -6.24 0.18
C VAL A 46 7.91 -5.36 1.09
N LYS A 47 8.49 -4.85 2.18
CA LYS A 47 7.77 -4.00 3.14
C LYS A 47 7.28 -2.70 2.47
N ALA A 48 6.13 -2.20 2.92
CA ALA A 48 5.64 -0.90 2.48
C ALA A 48 6.63 0.22 2.87
N PRO A 49 7.16 1.02 1.93
CA PRO A 49 8.12 2.08 2.24
C PRO A 49 7.57 3.10 3.24
N GLN A 50 6.27 3.41 3.16
CA GLN A 50 5.59 4.33 4.07
C GLN A 50 5.63 3.85 5.52
N LYS A 51 5.52 2.54 5.75
CA LYS A 51 5.62 1.97 7.11
C LYS A 51 6.99 2.16 7.74
N SER A 52 8.06 2.20 6.94
CA SER A 52 9.41 2.45 7.47
C SER A 52 9.59 3.90 7.96
N LYS A 53 8.65 4.80 7.63
CA LYS A 53 8.63 6.20 8.02
C LYS A 53 7.48 6.54 8.99
N MET A 54 6.67 5.54 9.38
CA MET A 54 5.40 5.73 10.09
C MET A 54 5.50 6.59 11.35
N ASP A 55 6.53 6.39 12.18
CA ASP A 55 6.73 7.17 13.41
C ASP A 55 6.92 8.67 13.15
N GLY A 56 7.59 9.03 12.05
CA GLY A 56 7.73 10.41 11.62
C GLY A 56 6.45 10.94 10.97
N ILE A 57 5.74 10.09 10.22
CA ILE A 57 4.48 10.44 9.54
C ILE A 57 3.41 10.80 10.58
N GLN A 58 3.25 9.97 11.61
CA GLN A 58 2.29 10.19 12.70
C GLN A 58 2.58 11.47 13.49
N LYS A 59 3.84 11.87 13.60
CA LYS A 59 4.26 13.08 14.31
C LYS A 59 4.28 14.33 13.43
N GLY A 60 4.01 14.20 12.11
CA GLY A 60 4.15 15.29 11.15
C GLY A 60 5.60 15.77 10.99
N LEU A 61 6.57 14.93 11.32
CA LEU A 61 8.01 15.24 11.32
C LEU A 61 8.74 14.68 10.10
N THR A 62 8.08 13.86 9.28
CA THR A 62 8.68 13.35 8.05
C THR A 62 8.72 14.46 7.00
N PRO A 63 9.91 14.79 6.45
CA PRO A 63 10.00 15.76 5.36
C PRO A 63 9.20 15.32 4.14
N ASP A 64 8.61 16.27 3.42
CA ASP A 64 7.81 16.00 2.21
C ASP A 64 8.60 15.19 1.15
N GLU A 65 9.90 15.44 1.03
CA GLU A 65 10.79 14.69 0.13
C GLU A 65 10.84 13.20 0.47
N GLU A 66 10.86 12.85 1.77
CA GLU A 66 10.87 11.46 2.20
C GLU A 66 9.52 10.79 1.96
N LEU A 67 8.42 11.53 2.14
CA LEU A 67 7.07 11.06 1.81
C LEU A 67 6.93 10.78 0.31
N MET A 68 7.42 11.71 -0.53
CA MET A 68 7.43 11.52 -1.98
C MET A 68 8.31 10.36 -2.40
N ALA A 69 9.51 10.22 -1.83
CA ALA A 69 10.40 9.09 -2.11
C ALA A 69 9.76 7.74 -1.74
N ALA A 70 9.12 7.66 -0.57
CA ALA A 70 8.39 6.46 -0.15
C ALA A 70 7.23 6.14 -1.10
N HIS A 71 6.49 7.15 -1.54
CA HIS A 71 5.39 6.99 -2.49
C HIS A 71 5.88 6.48 -3.86
N MET A 72 6.92 7.09 -4.43
CA MET A 72 7.51 6.65 -5.71
C MET A 72 8.05 5.22 -5.64
N MET A 73 8.70 4.85 -4.54
CA MET A 73 9.16 3.49 -4.32
C MET A 73 7.98 2.51 -4.27
N PHE A 74 6.90 2.86 -3.56
CA PHE A 74 5.70 2.04 -3.52
C PHE A 74 5.07 1.86 -4.90
N MET A 75 4.93 2.93 -5.69
CA MET A 75 4.43 2.85 -7.08
C MET A 75 5.26 1.87 -7.93
N THR A 76 6.58 1.92 -7.79
CA THR A 76 7.50 0.99 -8.49
C THR A 76 7.24 -0.45 -8.07
N LEU A 77 7.05 -0.70 -6.76
CA LEU A 77 6.69 -2.03 -6.25
C LEU A 77 5.34 -2.51 -6.77
N ILE A 78 4.34 -1.63 -6.93
CA ILE A 78 3.04 -2.01 -7.49
C ILE A 78 3.16 -2.39 -8.96
N ARG A 79 3.95 -1.64 -9.73
CA ARG A 79 4.19 -1.94 -11.15
C ARG A 79 4.73 -3.37 -11.34
N ASP A 80 5.66 -3.79 -10.49
CA ASP A 80 6.33 -5.10 -10.62
C ASP A 80 5.68 -6.18 -9.72
N GLY A 81 4.78 -5.78 -8.82
CA GLY A 81 4.14 -6.64 -7.83
C GLY A 81 2.86 -7.32 -8.30
N THR A 82 2.49 -8.41 -7.64
CA THR A 82 1.31 -9.24 -7.98
C THR A 82 0.23 -9.20 -6.91
N ALA A 83 0.57 -8.87 -5.67
CA ALA A 83 -0.39 -8.82 -4.56
C ALA A 83 0.05 -7.83 -3.47
N ILE A 84 -0.91 -7.32 -2.70
CA ILE A 84 -0.68 -6.57 -1.47
C ILE A 84 -0.74 -7.51 -0.28
N VAL A 85 0.22 -7.39 0.64
CA VAL A 85 0.15 -8.04 1.94
C VAL A 85 -0.63 -7.13 2.88
N CYS A 86 -1.78 -7.60 3.34
CA CYS A 86 -2.69 -6.85 4.19
C CYS A 86 -2.80 -7.50 5.58
N ALA A 87 -2.64 -6.70 6.62
CA ALA A 87 -2.79 -7.11 8.03
C ALA A 87 -4.23 -6.99 8.55
N ASP A 88 -5.19 -6.54 7.73
CA ASP A 88 -6.60 -6.45 8.11
C ASP A 88 -7.24 -7.85 8.17
N GLU A 89 -7.36 -8.41 9.37
CA GLU A 89 -8.01 -9.70 9.64
C GLU A 89 -9.51 -9.56 9.89
N ASN A 90 -9.95 -8.40 10.37
CA ASN A 90 -11.35 -8.14 10.75
C ASN A 90 -12.21 -7.62 9.58
N ASN A 91 -11.61 -7.44 8.40
CA ASN A 91 -12.27 -6.84 7.25
C ASN A 91 -12.75 -5.41 7.51
N GLU A 92 -11.96 -4.64 8.28
CA GLU A 92 -12.19 -3.22 8.60
C GLU A 92 -12.14 -2.33 7.35
N GLY A 93 -11.55 -2.81 6.26
CA GLY A 93 -11.45 -2.07 5.01
C GLY A 93 -10.30 -1.06 5.02
N PHE A 94 -10.42 -0.02 4.21
CA PHE A 94 -9.40 1.03 4.16
C PHE A 94 -9.42 1.85 5.46
N THR A 95 -8.28 1.91 6.15
CA THR A 95 -8.07 2.87 7.23
C THR A 95 -6.82 3.67 6.95
N SER A 96 -6.96 4.98 6.92
CA SER A 96 -5.86 5.90 6.66
C SER A 96 -4.72 5.70 7.67
N LEU A 97 -3.49 5.75 7.19
CA LEU A 97 -2.30 5.79 8.03
C LEU A 97 -2.27 7.03 8.94
N TYR A 98 -3.05 8.06 8.57
CA TYR A 98 -3.15 9.35 9.27
C TYR A 98 -4.39 9.46 10.17
N SER A 99 -5.27 8.45 10.22
CA SER A 99 -6.44 8.51 11.11
C SER A 99 -6.04 8.17 12.55
N TYR A 100 -6.44 9.02 13.49
CA TYR A 100 -6.27 8.88 14.93
C TYR A 100 -7.45 8.13 15.57
#